data_AF-A0A950L5M8-F1
#
_entry.id   AF-A0A950L5M8-F1
#
_cell.length_a   1.000
_cell.length_b   1.000
_cell.length_c   1.000
_cell.angle_alpha   90.00
_cell.angle_beta   90.00
_cell.angle_gamma   90.00
#
_symmetry.space_group_name_H-M   'P 1'
#
loop_
_entity.id
_entity.type
_entity.pdbx_description
1 polymer ?
#
loop_
_entity_poly.entity_id
_entity_poly.type
_entity_poly.pdbx_seq_one_letter_code
_entity_poly.pdbx_strand_id
1 'polypeptide(L)'
;MRTVLSLIVILLLTACSGPKYTVDDGRRVNEALLAQIRNYGAGERALRPAIERTAALKDPDCDKQWELPFSVATSYGWDENDRVAWVRGLGVDERLTVVAVSTRSTLKVGDRITRIGSVANDDSESLLELLGYARDQGGSFEVTLADGKSRRIVAPFEVCRGYTRLAPPNTPALQDYHWLLTLHPLEVPAVGLDADEALWMVLWTQGLSEEGGARMKVYDYGMKFVGTLYNVATIATGLRGAAMAAETAIDAARSAAASAATEVLKQQVISEGQQYATDKIRQSMVDAGQQVGKGQAVSAMQKASANRGNLWGVSRIAATVFDRADAWAFERMDKLGGQPLAGFTLHQKLVEAQAGSNALLFDADRLVALSHLAATRGMQDQVTAILGGVDPDQLLAEIGSMPLASAHVAFSYSDPNDPAGLGSGPFARGLVDAMLRMPTESKR
;
A
#
# COMPACT_ATOMS: atom_id res chain seq x y z
N MET A 1 23.16 -39.43 -40.17
CA MET A 1 23.88 -39.33 -38.88
C MET A 1 24.41 -37.93 -38.59
N ARG A 2 25.16 -37.27 -39.49
CA ARG A 2 25.67 -35.90 -39.27
C ARG A 2 24.59 -34.85 -38.98
N THR A 3 23.46 -34.88 -39.68
CA THR A 3 22.33 -33.95 -39.48
C THR A 3 21.58 -34.18 -38.17
N VAL A 4 21.49 -35.42 -37.70
CA VAL A 4 20.87 -35.76 -36.40
C VAL A 4 21.77 -35.31 -35.24
N LEU A 5 23.09 -35.49 -35.38
CA LEU A 5 24.06 -35.04 -34.38
C LEU A 5 24.08 -33.50 -34.25
N SER A 6 23.96 -32.77 -35.37
CA SER A 6 23.86 -31.31 -35.36
C SER A 6 22.57 -30.81 -34.70
N LEU A 7 21.44 -31.51 -34.88
CA LEU A 7 20.18 -31.15 -34.23
C LEU A 7 20.24 -31.36 -32.70
N ILE A 8 20.87 -32.45 -32.26
CA ILE A 8 21.06 -32.76 -30.83
C ILE A 8 21.98 -31.74 -30.16
N VAL A 9 23.06 -31.32 -30.83
CA VAL A 9 23.98 -30.29 -30.30
C VAL A 9 23.30 -28.92 -30.22
N ILE A 10 22.45 -28.55 -31.19
CA ILE A 10 21.68 -27.30 -31.12
C ILE A 10 20.63 -27.36 -30.00
N LEU A 11 19.94 -28.49 -29.81
CA LEU A 11 18.99 -28.69 -28.71
C LEU A 11 19.66 -28.65 -27.32
N LEU A 12 20.87 -29.22 -27.20
CA LEU A 12 21.67 -29.18 -25.96
C LEU A 12 22.22 -27.78 -25.66
N LEU A 13 22.57 -26.99 -26.69
CA LEU A 13 23.03 -25.61 -26.51
C LEU A 13 21.89 -24.63 -26.16
N THR A 14 20.66 -24.89 -26.61
CA THR A 14 19.47 -24.11 -26.19
C THR A 14 18.99 -24.46 -24.76
N ALA A 15 19.39 -25.60 -24.20
CA ALA A 15 19.01 -26.02 -22.86
C ALA A 15 19.83 -25.33 -21.75
N CYS A 16 20.98 -24.71 -22.07
CA CYS A 16 21.87 -24.07 -21.09
C CYS A 16 21.54 -22.59 -20.79
N SER A 17 20.53 -22.00 -21.44
CA SER A 17 20.11 -20.61 -21.20
C SER A 17 18.63 -20.45 -20.85
N GLY A 18 17.96 -21.55 -20.47
CA GLY A 18 16.58 -21.50 -19.98
C GLY A 18 16.51 -20.83 -18.59
N PRO A 19 15.35 -20.26 -18.21
CA PRO A 19 15.17 -19.75 -16.86
C PRO A 19 15.40 -20.89 -15.85
N LYS A 20 16.17 -20.61 -14.79
CA LYS A 20 16.50 -21.60 -13.74
C LYS A 20 15.24 -22.16 -13.04
N TYR A 21 14.14 -21.42 -13.10
CA TYR A 21 12.85 -21.74 -12.51
C TYR A 21 11.77 -21.65 -13.59
N THR A 22 10.93 -22.68 -13.68
CA THR A 22 9.78 -22.71 -14.59
C THR A 22 8.50 -22.95 -13.80
N VAL A 23 7.35 -22.57 -14.38
CA VAL A 23 6.04 -22.79 -13.76
C VAL A 23 5.84 -24.26 -13.35
N ASP A 24 6.38 -25.20 -14.13
CA ASP A 24 6.24 -26.65 -13.91
C ASP A 24 7.53 -27.33 -13.43
N ASP A 25 8.37 -26.65 -12.65
CA ASP A 25 9.64 -27.22 -12.15
C ASP A 25 9.49 -28.34 -11.08
N GLY A 26 8.26 -28.78 -10.79
CA GLY A 26 7.94 -29.85 -9.83
C GLY A 26 8.16 -29.48 -8.37
N ARG A 27 8.62 -28.25 -8.07
CA ARG A 27 8.91 -27.81 -6.71
C ARG A 27 7.63 -27.41 -5.98
N ARG A 28 7.63 -27.63 -4.66
CA ARG A 28 6.56 -27.18 -3.78
C ARG A 28 6.56 -25.65 -3.72
N VAL A 29 5.37 -25.06 -3.81
CA VAL A 29 5.18 -23.60 -3.67
C VAL A 29 4.51 -23.28 -2.36
N ASN A 30 4.93 -22.19 -1.74
CA ASN A 30 4.24 -21.57 -0.64
C ASN A 30 2.94 -20.91 -1.17
N GLU A 31 1.80 -21.59 -0.99
CA GLU A 31 0.50 -21.13 -1.50
C GLU A 31 0.04 -19.80 -0.88
N ALA A 32 0.38 -19.55 0.39
CA ALA A 32 0.07 -18.29 1.05
C ALA A 32 0.85 -17.13 0.38
N LEU A 33 2.16 -17.29 0.20
CA LEU A 33 2.99 -16.30 -0.50
C LEU A 33 2.53 -16.12 -1.96
N LEU A 34 2.19 -17.21 -2.67
CA LEU A 34 1.69 -17.14 -4.04
C LEU A 34 0.39 -16.31 -4.13
N ALA A 35 -0.54 -16.52 -3.20
CA ALA A 35 -1.76 -15.71 -3.12
C ALA A 35 -1.45 -14.23 -2.91
N GLN A 36 -0.50 -13.90 -2.01
CA GLN A 36 -0.10 -12.51 -1.79
C GLN A 36 0.60 -11.89 -2.99
N ILE A 37 1.45 -12.64 -3.70
CA ILE A 37 2.09 -12.18 -4.94
C ILE A 37 1.04 -11.86 -6.01
N ARG A 38 -0.02 -12.67 -6.10
CA ARG A 38 -1.14 -12.42 -7.03
C ARG A 38 -1.92 -11.17 -6.65
N ASN A 39 -2.25 -10.98 -5.36
CA ASN A 39 -2.92 -9.78 -4.86
C ASN A 39 -2.09 -8.53 -5.12
N TYR A 40 -0.78 -8.60 -4.82
CA TYR A 40 0.17 -7.54 -5.10
C TYR A 40 0.18 -7.15 -6.59
N GLY A 41 0.34 -8.13 -7.50
CA GLY A 41 0.34 -7.81 -8.93
C GLY A 41 -1.01 -7.35 -9.48
N ALA A 42 -2.13 -7.81 -8.91
CA ALA A 42 -3.46 -7.27 -9.24
C ALA A 42 -3.59 -5.81 -8.82
N GLY A 43 -3.15 -5.48 -7.60
CA GLY A 43 -3.13 -4.12 -7.09
C GLY A 43 -2.23 -3.19 -7.89
N GLU A 44 -1.00 -3.59 -8.22
CA GLU A 44 -0.09 -2.83 -9.08
C GLU A 44 -0.73 -2.51 -10.45
N ARG A 45 -1.42 -3.50 -11.04
CA ARG A 45 -2.13 -3.32 -12.32
C ARG A 45 -3.34 -2.39 -12.22
N ALA A 46 -4.02 -2.33 -11.09
CA ALA A 46 -5.11 -1.39 -10.84
C ALA A 46 -4.59 0.03 -10.58
N LEU A 47 -3.54 0.16 -9.76
CA LEU A 47 -2.95 1.44 -9.36
C LEU A 47 -2.23 2.15 -10.50
N ARG A 48 -1.56 1.41 -11.39
CA ARG A 48 -0.68 2.05 -12.36
C ARG A 48 -1.40 3.00 -13.33
N PRO A 49 -2.55 2.63 -13.93
CA PRO A 49 -3.38 3.54 -14.71
C PRO A 49 -4.01 4.66 -13.85
N ALA A 50 -4.42 4.36 -12.62
CA ALA A 50 -5.00 5.35 -11.71
C ALA A 50 -4.02 6.49 -11.39
N ILE A 51 -2.75 6.17 -11.12
CA ILE A 51 -1.72 7.19 -10.89
C ILE A 51 -1.48 8.01 -12.17
N GLU A 52 -1.45 7.39 -13.35
CA GLU A 52 -1.37 8.14 -14.61
C GLU A 52 -2.54 9.12 -14.76
N ARG A 53 -3.76 8.68 -14.42
CA ARG A 53 -4.96 9.52 -14.47
C ARG A 53 -4.82 10.76 -13.57
N THR A 54 -4.19 10.64 -12.39
CA THR A 54 -3.97 11.82 -11.51
C THR A 54 -3.07 12.88 -12.15
N ALA A 55 -2.16 12.50 -13.06
CA ALA A 55 -1.31 13.47 -13.79
C ALA A 55 -2.14 14.44 -14.64
N ALA A 56 -3.35 14.05 -15.05
CA ALA A 56 -4.23 14.91 -15.83
C ALA A 56 -4.76 16.12 -15.02
N LEU A 57 -4.78 16.04 -13.69
CA LEU A 57 -5.24 17.16 -12.83
C LEU A 57 -4.37 18.39 -13.01
N LYS A 58 -3.06 18.22 -13.21
CA LYS A 58 -2.06 19.31 -13.15
C LYS A 58 -2.30 20.24 -11.95
N ASP A 59 -2.62 19.63 -10.82
CA ASP A 59 -3.17 20.33 -9.65
C ASP A 59 -2.21 21.42 -9.14
N PRO A 60 -2.58 22.70 -9.12
CA PRO A 60 -1.70 23.75 -8.60
C PRO A 60 -1.52 23.68 -7.08
N ASP A 61 -2.39 22.95 -6.37
CA ASP A 61 -2.46 22.91 -4.91
C ASP A 61 -1.57 21.82 -4.29
N CYS A 62 -0.72 21.16 -5.09
CA CYS A 62 0.15 20.08 -4.61
C CYS A 62 1.59 20.22 -5.11
N ASP A 63 2.53 19.80 -4.26
CA ASP A 63 3.91 19.59 -4.68
C ASP A 63 4.00 18.45 -5.70
N LYS A 64 4.91 18.59 -6.67
CA LYS A 64 5.08 17.61 -7.76
C LYS A 64 6.18 16.61 -7.46
N GLN A 65 6.01 15.42 -7.99
CA GLN A 65 7.05 14.40 -8.08
C GLN A 65 6.95 13.65 -9.41
N TRP A 66 8.06 13.03 -9.82
CA TRP A 66 8.12 12.22 -11.04
C TRP A 66 7.71 10.79 -10.77
N GLU A 67 7.02 10.16 -11.73
CA GLU A 67 6.58 8.78 -11.62
C GLU A 67 6.79 8.03 -12.93
N LEU A 68 7.02 6.71 -12.83
CA LEU A 68 7.21 5.85 -13.98
C LEU A 68 5.86 5.36 -14.54
N PRO A 69 5.73 5.18 -15.87
CA PRO A 69 4.54 4.62 -16.50
C PRO A 69 4.43 3.10 -16.31
N PHE A 70 5.27 2.49 -15.48
CA PHE A 70 5.21 1.08 -15.15
C PHE A 70 5.71 0.85 -13.72
N SER A 71 5.45 -0.34 -13.19
CA SER A 71 6.10 -0.83 -11.98
C SER A 71 6.82 -2.14 -12.26
N VAL A 72 7.82 -2.43 -11.42
CA VAL A 72 8.74 -3.55 -11.59
C VAL A 72 8.86 -4.35 -10.30
N ALA A 73 9.14 -5.63 -10.45
CA ALA A 73 9.47 -6.53 -9.36
C ALA A 73 10.64 -7.44 -9.77
N THR A 74 11.28 -8.06 -8.79
CA THR A 74 12.36 -9.02 -9.01
C THR A 74 12.33 -10.06 -7.89
N SER A 75 12.67 -11.30 -8.20
CA SER A 75 12.90 -12.35 -7.20
C SER A 75 14.38 -12.45 -6.80
N TYR A 76 15.20 -11.44 -7.13
CA TYR A 76 16.60 -11.38 -6.72
C TYR A 76 16.72 -11.39 -5.19
N GLY A 77 17.72 -12.09 -4.69
CA GLY A 77 17.96 -12.24 -3.24
C GLY A 77 17.08 -13.27 -2.55
N TRP A 78 15.88 -13.60 -3.04
CA TRP A 78 14.96 -14.55 -2.39
C TRP A 78 15.50 -15.98 -2.32
N ASP A 79 14.98 -16.77 -1.38
CA ASP A 79 15.29 -18.20 -1.28
C ASP A 79 14.66 -18.99 -2.44
N GLU A 80 15.25 -20.15 -2.75
CA GLU A 80 14.97 -20.90 -3.97
C GLU A 80 13.48 -21.25 -4.15
N ASN A 81 12.79 -21.61 -3.06
CA ASN A 81 11.37 -21.97 -3.09
C ASN A 81 10.44 -20.76 -3.23
N ASP A 82 10.83 -19.60 -2.67
CA ASP A 82 10.02 -18.38 -2.77
C ASP A 82 10.12 -17.77 -4.16
N ARG A 83 11.26 -17.92 -4.84
CA ARG A 83 11.40 -17.56 -6.28
C ARG A 83 10.38 -18.30 -7.15
N VAL A 84 10.07 -19.56 -6.83
CA VAL A 84 9.05 -20.32 -7.57
C VAL A 84 7.67 -19.65 -7.42
N ALA A 85 7.34 -19.12 -6.24
CA ALA A 85 6.09 -18.38 -6.04
C ALA A 85 6.05 -17.08 -6.88
N TRP A 86 7.16 -16.36 -7.01
CA TRP A 86 7.27 -15.18 -7.88
C TRP A 86 7.12 -15.51 -9.37
N VAL A 87 7.77 -16.59 -9.82
CA VAL A 87 7.65 -17.07 -11.21
C VAL A 87 6.23 -17.52 -11.52
N ARG A 88 5.60 -18.30 -10.63
CA ARG A 88 4.22 -18.79 -10.84
C ARG A 88 3.16 -17.70 -10.66
N GLY A 89 3.41 -16.73 -9.80
CA GLY A 89 2.47 -15.65 -9.48
C GLY A 89 2.45 -14.55 -10.53
N LEU A 90 3.63 -14.11 -10.98
CA LEU A 90 3.77 -12.94 -11.86
C LEU A 90 4.77 -13.13 -13.02
N GLY A 91 5.37 -14.31 -13.18
CA GLY A 91 6.42 -14.52 -14.19
C GLY A 91 7.73 -13.78 -13.89
N VAL A 92 7.91 -13.38 -12.62
CA VAL A 92 9.05 -12.59 -12.14
C VAL A 92 10.18 -13.54 -11.77
N ASP A 93 11.35 -13.32 -12.36
CA ASP A 93 12.60 -13.99 -11.98
C ASP A 93 13.58 -13.00 -11.35
N GLU A 94 14.85 -13.37 -11.22
CA GLU A 94 15.86 -12.53 -10.60
C GLU A 94 16.14 -11.22 -11.35
N ARG A 95 15.71 -11.09 -12.60
CA ARG A 95 15.85 -9.84 -13.36
C ARG A 95 14.71 -8.88 -13.04
N LEU A 96 14.97 -7.60 -13.24
CA LEU A 96 13.98 -6.57 -13.04
C LEU A 96 12.85 -6.68 -14.06
N THR A 97 11.69 -7.18 -13.64
CA THR A 97 10.58 -7.56 -14.50
C THR A 97 9.42 -6.60 -14.35
N VAL A 98 8.85 -6.11 -15.46
CA VAL A 98 7.69 -5.21 -15.47
C VAL A 98 6.43 -5.99 -15.06
N VAL A 99 5.74 -5.54 -14.01
CA VAL A 99 4.55 -6.21 -13.45
C VAL A 99 3.23 -5.48 -13.71
N ALA A 100 3.29 -4.16 -13.89
CA ALA A 100 2.16 -3.34 -14.29
C ALA A 100 2.61 -2.19 -15.19
N VAL A 101 1.69 -1.71 -16.04
CA VAL A 101 1.93 -0.63 -17.00
C VAL A 101 0.73 0.31 -17.05
N SER A 102 1.00 1.57 -17.33
CA SER A 102 0.02 2.59 -17.67
C SER A 102 -0.10 2.69 -19.19
N THR A 103 -1.05 3.48 -19.69
CA THR A 103 -1.28 3.65 -21.13
C THR A 103 -0.13 4.36 -21.84
N ARG A 104 0.68 5.14 -21.13
CA ARG A 104 1.89 5.81 -21.62
C ARG A 104 3.13 4.93 -21.68
N SER A 105 3.08 3.71 -21.14
CA SER A 105 4.26 2.85 -21.08
C SER A 105 4.67 2.37 -22.48
N THR A 106 5.96 2.51 -22.79
CA THR A 106 6.57 1.85 -23.96
C THR A 106 7.00 0.41 -23.66
N LEU A 107 6.97 0.01 -22.39
CA LEU A 107 7.20 -1.34 -21.91
C LEU A 107 5.89 -2.11 -21.75
N LYS A 108 6.00 -3.44 -21.78
CA LYS A 108 4.89 -4.38 -21.56
C LYS A 108 5.13 -5.18 -20.29
N VAL A 109 4.04 -5.64 -19.68
CA VAL A 109 4.10 -6.60 -18.57
C VAL A 109 4.88 -7.85 -19.02
N GLY A 110 5.84 -8.28 -18.20
CA GLY A 110 6.76 -9.39 -18.48
C GLY A 110 8.05 -8.99 -19.19
N ASP A 111 8.20 -7.74 -19.65
CA ASP A 111 9.48 -7.23 -20.14
C ASP A 111 10.51 -7.25 -18.99
N ARG A 112 11.73 -7.67 -19.30
CA ARG A 112 12.82 -7.77 -18.32
C ARG A 112 13.91 -6.77 -18.64
N ILE A 113 14.18 -5.86 -17.73
CA ILE A 113 15.15 -4.77 -17.88
C ILE A 113 16.52 -5.25 -17.39
N THR A 114 17.55 -5.01 -18.19
CA THR A 114 18.94 -5.38 -17.86
C THR A 114 19.91 -4.19 -17.93
N ARG A 115 19.45 -3.07 -18.50
CA ARG A 115 20.25 -1.85 -18.64
C ARG A 115 19.38 -0.61 -18.55
N ILE A 116 19.88 0.42 -17.88
CA ILE A 116 19.27 1.76 -17.79
C ILE A 116 20.33 2.77 -18.26
N GLY A 117 20.01 3.49 -19.34
CA GLY A 117 20.98 4.33 -20.06
C GLY A 117 22.18 3.52 -20.53
N SER A 118 23.38 3.96 -20.18
CA SER A 118 24.63 3.26 -20.48
C SER A 118 24.98 2.14 -19.48
N VAL A 119 24.31 2.09 -18.32
CA VAL A 119 24.70 1.22 -17.20
C VAL A 119 23.94 -0.09 -17.25
N ALA A 120 24.66 -1.19 -17.44
CA ALA A 120 24.13 -2.55 -17.25
C ALA A 120 24.55 -3.06 -15.88
N ASN A 121 23.65 -3.77 -15.23
CA ASN A 121 23.94 -4.39 -13.94
C ASN A 121 23.14 -5.69 -13.81
N ASP A 122 23.82 -6.76 -13.40
CA ASP A 122 23.21 -8.05 -13.11
C ASP A 122 22.64 -8.10 -11.68
N ASP A 123 23.03 -7.15 -10.83
CA ASP A 123 22.40 -6.90 -9.54
C ASP A 123 21.14 -6.05 -9.71
N SER A 124 19.98 -6.69 -9.51
CA SER A 124 18.68 -6.04 -9.63
C SER A 124 18.45 -4.96 -8.57
N GLU A 125 19.09 -5.02 -7.40
CA GLU A 125 18.99 -3.96 -6.38
C GLU A 125 19.63 -2.67 -6.88
N SER A 126 20.87 -2.75 -7.34
CA SER A 126 21.56 -1.62 -7.96
C SER A 126 20.84 -1.09 -9.21
N LEU A 127 20.24 -1.96 -10.04
CA LEU A 127 19.48 -1.54 -11.22
C LEU A 127 18.20 -0.78 -10.84
N LEU A 128 17.57 -1.14 -9.71
CA LEU A 128 16.41 -0.44 -9.16
C LEU A 128 16.74 0.95 -8.64
N GLU A 129 17.89 1.10 -7.97
CA GLU A 129 18.38 2.42 -7.56
C GLU A 129 18.63 3.34 -8.76
N LEU A 130 19.25 2.81 -9.81
CA LEU A 130 19.46 3.53 -11.08
C LEU A 130 18.14 3.93 -11.74
N LEU A 131 17.14 3.04 -11.71
CA LEU A 131 15.80 3.34 -12.21
C LEU A 131 15.17 4.52 -11.45
N GLY A 132 15.42 4.61 -10.15
CA GLY A 132 14.92 5.72 -9.34
C GLY A 132 15.60 7.03 -9.51
N TYR A 133 16.91 6.98 -9.62
CA TYR A 133 17.65 8.13 -10.05
C TYR A 133 17.14 8.64 -11.41
N ALA A 134 16.97 7.75 -12.40
CA ALA A 134 16.47 8.12 -13.73
C ALA A 134 15.04 8.69 -13.70
N ARG A 135 14.15 8.12 -12.88
CA ARG A 135 12.81 8.67 -12.63
C ARG A 135 12.88 10.09 -12.07
N ASP A 136 13.66 10.29 -11.02
CA ASP A 136 13.70 11.56 -10.26
C ASP A 136 14.35 12.70 -11.05
N GLN A 137 15.17 12.39 -12.07
CA GLN A 137 15.66 13.37 -13.05
C GLN A 137 14.54 13.90 -13.96
N GLY A 138 13.42 13.18 -14.12
CA GLY A 138 12.27 13.57 -14.95
C GLY A 138 12.48 13.51 -16.47
N GLY A 139 13.73 13.45 -16.93
CA GLY A 139 14.08 13.32 -18.34
C GLY A 139 13.75 11.94 -18.92
N SER A 140 13.56 11.86 -20.24
CA SER A 140 13.43 10.57 -20.92
C SER A 140 14.76 9.81 -20.88
N PHE A 141 14.70 8.50 -20.68
CA PHE A 141 15.88 7.63 -20.64
C PHE A 141 15.65 6.32 -21.41
N GLU A 142 16.74 5.71 -21.88
CA GLU A 142 16.69 4.42 -22.57
C GLU A 142 16.74 3.28 -21.56
N VAL A 143 15.94 2.24 -21.78
CA VAL A 143 16.10 0.93 -21.14
C VAL A 143 16.37 -0.13 -22.19
N THR A 144 17.27 -1.06 -21.88
CA THR A 144 17.50 -2.26 -22.71
C THR A 144 16.87 -3.48 -22.05
N LEU A 145 16.18 -4.27 -22.85
CA LEU A 145 15.56 -5.51 -22.40
C LEU A 145 16.54 -6.70 -22.45
N ALA A 146 16.16 -7.79 -21.78
CA ALA A 146 16.98 -9.00 -21.69
C ALA A 146 17.30 -9.69 -23.03
N ASP A 147 16.59 -9.36 -24.11
CA ASP A 147 16.93 -9.81 -25.47
C ASP A 147 18.18 -9.11 -26.05
N GLY A 148 18.70 -8.10 -25.34
CA GLY A 148 19.89 -7.32 -25.68
C GLY A 148 19.75 -6.43 -26.92
N LYS A 149 18.61 -6.48 -27.61
CA LYS A 149 18.36 -5.77 -28.88
C LYS A 149 17.21 -4.78 -28.77
N SER A 150 16.22 -5.07 -27.93
CA SER A 150 15.09 -4.18 -27.69
C SER A 150 15.51 -3.06 -26.76
N ARG A 151 15.58 -1.85 -27.34
CA ARG A 151 15.69 -0.60 -26.61
C ARG A 151 14.34 0.10 -26.59
N ARG A 152 14.00 0.71 -25.46
CA ARG A 152 12.75 1.44 -25.26
C ARG A 152 13.07 2.75 -24.58
N ILE A 153 12.42 3.82 -25.04
CA ILE A 153 12.52 5.13 -24.40
C ILE A 153 11.40 5.22 -23.37
N VAL A 154 11.78 5.47 -22.13
CA VAL A 154 10.88 5.68 -20.99
C VAL A 154 10.85 7.17 -20.71
N ALA A 155 9.65 7.72 -20.58
CA ALA A 155 9.43 9.09 -20.14
C ALA A 155 8.67 9.06 -18.81
N PRO A 156 9.28 9.48 -17.69
CA PRO A 156 8.56 9.78 -16.46
C PRO A 156 7.50 10.86 -16.69
N PHE A 157 6.51 10.93 -15.81
CA PHE A 157 5.49 11.98 -15.82
C PHE A 157 5.25 12.53 -14.42
N GLU A 158 4.83 13.79 -14.33
CA GLU A 158 4.59 14.46 -13.05
C GLU A 158 3.22 14.10 -12.48
N VAL A 159 3.19 13.87 -11.17
CA VAL A 159 1.98 13.69 -10.36
C VAL A 159 2.12 14.50 -9.07
N CYS A 160 1.02 14.63 -8.32
CA CYS A 160 1.12 15.13 -6.95
C CYS A 160 1.98 14.20 -6.10
N ARG A 161 2.69 14.78 -5.12
CA ARG A 161 3.51 14.04 -4.19
C ARG A 161 2.69 13.02 -3.38
N GLY A 162 3.35 11.94 -3.00
CA GLY A 162 2.76 10.83 -2.26
C GLY A 162 2.75 9.59 -3.15
N TYR A 163 3.84 8.85 -3.18
CA TYR A 163 3.87 7.57 -3.88
C TYR A 163 2.87 6.62 -3.23
N THR A 164 1.95 6.07 -4.03
CA THR A 164 1.05 4.99 -3.60
C THR A 164 1.73 3.67 -3.90
N ARG A 165 2.07 2.90 -2.87
CA ARG A 165 2.68 1.57 -3.00
C ARG A 165 1.94 0.55 -2.15
N LEU A 166 2.15 -0.71 -2.51
CA LEU A 166 1.59 -1.85 -1.81
C LEU A 166 2.63 -2.49 -0.90
N ALA A 167 2.16 -3.10 0.17
CA ALA A 167 2.98 -3.90 1.05
C ALA A 167 3.65 -5.06 0.28
N PRO A 168 4.91 -5.40 0.60
CA PRO A 168 5.57 -6.56 0.01
C PRO A 168 4.79 -7.87 0.27
N PRO A 169 4.79 -8.83 -0.67
CA PRO A 169 4.02 -10.07 -0.50
C PRO A 169 4.37 -10.94 0.72
N ASN A 170 5.59 -10.85 1.25
CA ASN A 170 6.01 -11.56 2.47
C ASN A 170 5.54 -10.86 3.76
N THR A 171 5.27 -9.57 3.69
CA THR A 171 4.75 -8.75 4.78
C THR A 171 3.43 -8.09 4.40
N PRO A 172 2.41 -8.88 4.04
CA PRO A 172 1.19 -8.38 3.39
C PRO A 172 0.37 -7.41 4.25
N ALA A 173 0.58 -7.44 5.58
CA ALA A 173 -0.11 -6.56 6.54
C ALA A 173 0.69 -5.29 6.86
N LEU A 174 1.88 -5.09 6.28
CA LEU A 174 2.64 -3.87 6.50
C LEU A 174 1.83 -2.67 6.02
N GLN A 175 1.79 -1.63 6.83
CA GLN A 175 1.27 -0.33 6.47
C GLN A 175 2.19 0.75 7.03
N ASP A 176 2.42 1.79 6.24
CA ASP A 176 3.20 2.95 6.66
C ASP A 176 2.72 4.18 5.88
N TYR A 177 2.34 5.22 6.60
CA TYR A 177 1.70 6.42 6.10
C TYR A 177 2.67 7.59 6.28
N HIS A 178 3.34 7.96 5.18
CA HIS A 178 4.35 9.00 5.17
C HIS A 178 4.06 9.99 4.03
N TRP A 179 4.47 11.27 4.20
CA TRP A 179 4.20 12.31 3.21
C TRP A 179 4.89 12.12 1.85
N LEU A 180 5.88 11.23 1.79
CA LEU A 180 6.58 10.92 0.55
C LEU A 180 5.98 9.70 -0.14
N LEU A 181 5.56 8.72 0.66
CA LEU A 181 5.24 7.37 0.25
C LEU A 181 4.25 6.80 1.26
N THR A 182 3.15 6.23 0.77
CA THR A 182 2.27 5.40 1.59
C THR A 182 2.37 3.95 1.13
N LEU A 183 2.59 3.06 2.08
CA LEU A 183 2.50 1.61 1.92
C LEU A 183 1.13 1.15 2.42
N HIS A 184 0.33 0.62 1.51
CA HIS A 184 -0.98 0.05 1.82
C HIS A 184 -0.90 -1.48 1.94
N PRO A 185 -1.58 -2.09 2.92
CA PRO A 185 -1.55 -3.53 3.10
C PRO A 185 -2.27 -4.25 1.94
N LEU A 186 -1.86 -5.49 1.65
CA LEU A 186 -2.39 -6.28 0.53
C LEU A 186 -3.84 -6.73 0.70
N GLU A 187 -4.44 -6.57 1.89
CA GLU A 187 -5.88 -6.75 2.07
C GLU A 187 -6.71 -5.75 1.25
N VAL A 188 -6.17 -4.57 0.94
CA VAL A 188 -6.83 -3.55 0.12
C VAL A 188 -6.99 -4.01 -1.33
N PRO A 189 -5.93 -4.38 -2.08
CA PRO A 189 -6.10 -4.89 -3.43
C PRO A 189 -6.78 -6.28 -3.47
N ALA A 190 -6.76 -7.04 -2.37
CA ALA A 190 -7.40 -8.36 -2.31
C ALA A 190 -8.93 -8.31 -2.43
N VAL A 191 -9.58 -7.19 -2.12
CA VAL A 191 -11.04 -7.04 -2.31
C VAL A 191 -11.46 -6.76 -3.76
N GLY A 192 -10.49 -6.70 -4.69
CA GLY A 192 -10.77 -6.46 -6.11
C GLY A 192 -11.12 -5.01 -6.39
N LEU A 193 -10.08 -4.17 -6.46
CA LEU A 193 -10.22 -2.75 -6.82
C LEU A 193 -10.67 -2.59 -8.25
N ASP A 194 -11.71 -1.79 -8.46
CA ASP A 194 -12.00 -1.24 -9.78
C ASP A 194 -11.13 0.01 -10.08
N ALA A 195 -11.35 0.61 -11.26
CA ALA A 195 -10.55 1.74 -11.72
C ALA A 195 -10.77 3.02 -10.87
N ASP A 196 -11.97 3.25 -10.37
CA ASP A 196 -12.29 4.44 -9.57
C ASP A 196 -11.91 4.25 -8.10
N GLU A 197 -11.98 3.03 -7.56
CA GLU A 197 -11.46 2.69 -6.22
C GLU A 197 -9.93 2.77 -6.18
N ALA A 198 -9.25 2.31 -7.24
CA ALA A 198 -7.81 2.50 -7.39
C ALA A 198 -7.46 3.99 -7.51
N LEU A 199 -8.26 4.78 -8.25
CA LEU A 199 -8.07 6.22 -8.32
C LEU A 199 -8.28 6.90 -6.96
N TRP A 200 -9.32 6.52 -6.22
CA TRP A 200 -9.58 6.99 -4.87
C TRP A 200 -8.37 6.75 -3.97
N MET A 201 -7.85 5.52 -3.96
CA MET A 201 -6.68 5.14 -3.17
C MET A 201 -5.44 6.00 -3.48
N VAL A 202 -5.20 6.30 -4.76
CA VAL A 202 -4.08 7.17 -5.18
C VAL A 202 -4.30 8.61 -4.73
N LEU A 203 -5.48 9.17 -5.01
CA LEU A 203 -5.81 10.54 -4.62
C LEU A 203 -5.81 10.71 -3.10
N TRP A 204 -6.25 9.69 -2.35
CA TRP A 204 -6.19 9.67 -0.90
C TRP A 204 -4.76 9.72 -0.40
N THR A 205 -3.84 8.94 -0.99
CA THR A 205 -2.41 9.00 -0.66
C THR A 205 -1.80 10.38 -0.97
N GLN A 206 -2.17 10.98 -2.10
CA GLN A 206 -1.74 12.34 -2.44
C GLN A 206 -2.29 13.37 -1.45
N GLY A 207 -3.56 13.25 -1.07
CA GLY A 207 -4.19 14.09 -0.07
C GLY A 207 -3.53 13.96 1.30
N LEU A 208 -3.19 12.75 1.73
CA LEU A 208 -2.43 12.52 2.95
C LEU A 208 -1.07 13.24 2.92
N SER A 209 -0.36 13.15 1.79
CA SER A 209 0.91 13.87 1.59
C SER A 209 0.74 15.37 1.73
N GLU A 210 -0.25 15.97 1.07
CA GLU A 210 -0.37 17.43 1.01
C GLU A 210 -0.99 18.01 2.29
N GLU A 211 -2.03 17.38 2.82
CA GLU A 211 -2.72 17.85 4.03
C GLU A 211 -1.94 17.58 5.31
N GLY A 212 -1.20 16.47 5.35
CA GLY A 212 -0.42 16.05 6.52
C GLY A 212 1.06 16.37 6.43
N GLY A 213 1.59 16.66 5.23
CA GLY A 213 3.02 16.66 4.95
C GLY A 213 3.81 17.64 5.80
N ALA A 214 3.28 18.85 6.03
CA ALA A 214 3.94 19.82 6.89
C ALA A 214 4.08 19.31 8.34
N ARG A 215 3.02 18.70 8.89
CA ARG A 215 3.03 18.15 10.26
C ARG A 215 3.97 16.97 10.37
N MET A 216 3.91 16.06 9.39
CA MET A 216 4.78 14.88 9.36
C MET A 216 6.26 15.27 9.23
N LYS A 217 6.60 16.22 8.34
CA LYS A 217 7.96 16.76 8.19
C LYS A 217 8.45 17.43 9.47
N VAL A 218 7.62 18.25 10.13
CA VAL A 218 8.00 18.91 11.39
C VAL A 218 8.27 17.88 12.49
N TYR A 219 7.46 16.83 12.60
CA TYR A 219 7.72 15.73 13.52
C TYR A 219 9.02 15.02 13.19
N ASP A 220 9.26 14.65 11.93
CA ASP A 220 10.48 13.95 11.52
C ASP A 220 11.75 14.80 11.73
N TYR A 221 11.77 16.04 11.24
CA TYR A 221 12.92 16.94 11.40
C TYR A 221 13.17 17.34 12.86
N GLY A 222 12.11 17.41 13.68
CA GLY A 222 12.21 17.64 15.12
C GLY A 222 13.05 16.57 15.84
N MET A 223 13.15 15.36 15.27
CA MET A 223 13.86 14.24 15.87
C MET A 223 15.37 14.20 15.55
N LYS A 224 15.95 15.20 14.87
CA LYS A 224 17.41 15.37 14.61
C LYS A 224 18.11 14.19 13.92
N PHE A 225 17.64 13.72 12.76
CA PHE A 225 18.40 12.76 11.95
C PHE A 225 18.27 13.06 10.45
N VAL A 226 19.38 12.93 9.71
CA VAL A 226 19.46 13.10 8.25
C VAL A 226 20.04 11.81 7.66
N GLY A 227 19.29 11.15 6.79
CA GLY A 227 19.76 10.05 5.94
C GLY A 227 19.05 10.09 4.58
N THR A 228 19.48 9.23 3.65
CA THR A 228 19.06 9.30 2.23
C THR A 228 18.95 7.91 1.60
N LEU A 229 17.90 7.14 1.90
CA LEU A 229 17.65 5.84 1.25
C LEU A 229 16.20 5.68 0.74
N TYR A 230 15.78 6.61 -0.12
CA TYR A 230 14.39 6.73 -0.60
C TYR A 230 14.05 5.94 -1.88
N ASN A 231 15.04 5.65 -2.73
CA ASN A 231 14.76 5.29 -4.13
C ASN A 231 14.28 3.85 -4.32
N VAL A 232 14.71 2.92 -3.46
CA VAL A 232 14.43 1.49 -3.62
C VAL A 232 12.95 1.17 -3.37
N ALA A 233 12.39 1.58 -2.22
CA ALA A 233 10.99 1.29 -1.86
C ALA A 233 9.96 2.08 -2.69
N THR A 234 10.37 3.17 -3.33
CA THR A 234 9.47 3.96 -4.17
C THR A 234 9.34 3.40 -5.58
N ILE A 235 10.04 2.33 -5.95
CA ILE A 235 10.07 1.83 -7.35
C ILE A 235 9.94 0.33 -7.38
N ALA A 236 10.63 -0.32 -6.46
CA ALA A 236 10.63 -1.73 -6.32
C ALA A 236 9.79 -2.13 -5.13
N THR A 237 8.88 -3.06 -5.39
CA THR A 237 8.26 -3.85 -4.35
C THR A 237 8.54 -5.32 -4.70
N GLY A 238 9.03 -6.07 -3.71
CA GLY A 238 9.52 -7.45 -3.87
C GLY A 238 11.03 -7.66 -3.76
N LEU A 239 11.83 -6.67 -3.36
CA LEU A 239 13.26 -6.91 -3.06
C LEU A 239 13.44 -7.59 -1.70
N ARG A 240 14.37 -8.55 -1.58
CA ARG A 240 14.70 -9.16 -0.28
C ARG A 240 15.16 -8.11 0.74
N GLY A 241 15.98 -7.13 0.37
CA GLY A 241 16.39 -6.06 1.28
C GLY A 241 15.22 -5.25 1.83
N ALA A 242 14.32 -4.77 0.96
CA ALA A 242 13.12 -4.03 1.35
C ALA A 242 12.12 -4.90 2.14
N ALA A 243 12.00 -6.17 1.77
CA ALA A 243 11.17 -7.17 2.42
C ALA A 243 11.66 -7.53 3.83
N MET A 244 12.97 -7.69 4.03
CA MET A 244 13.57 -7.91 5.35
C MET A 244 13.45 -6.66 6.22
N ALA A 245 13.68 -5.48 5.66
CA ALA A 245 13.46 -4.21 6.37
C ALA A 245 11.99 -4.06 6.82
N ALA A 246 11.05 -4.47 5.96
CA ALA A 246 9.63 -4.54 6.28
C ALA A 246 9.32 -5.53 7.41
N GLU A 247 9.92 -6.72 7.40
CA GLU A 247 9.77 -7.71 8.49
C GLU A 247 10.30 -7.17 9.81
N THR A 248 11.48 -6.55 9.81
CA THR A 248 12.06 -5.93 11.01
C THR A 248 11.23 -4.76 11.51
N ALA A 249 10.60 -4.00 10.61
CA ALA A 249 9.67 -2.94 10.98
C ALA A 249 8.42 -3.51 11.66
N ILE A 250 7.86 -4.60 11.13
CA ILE A 250 6.72 -5.29 11.76
C ILE A 250 7.10 -5.83 13.14
N ASP A 251 8.25 -6.46 13.28
CA ASP A 251 8.68 -7.03 14.57
C ASP A 251 8.96 -5.93 15.60
N ALA A 252 9.59 -4.83 15.20
CA ALA A 252 9.77 -3.65 16.05
C ALA A 252 8.41 -3.04 16.45
N ALA A 253 7.47 -2.92 15.51
CA ALA A 253 6.12 -2.44 15.77
C ALA A 253 5.37 -3.35 16.74
N ARG A 254 5.46 -4.68 16.59
CA ARG A 254 4.87 -5.66 17.50
C ARG A 254 5.46 -5.57 18.90
N SER A 255 6.78 -5.41 19.00
CA SER A 255 7.47 -5.23 20.27
C SER A 255 6.99 -3.95 20.97
N ALA A 256 6.93 -2.84 20.25
CA ALA A 256 6.42 -1.56 20.75
C ALA A 256 4.94 -1.64 21.17
N ALA A 257 4.10 -2.27 20.34
CA ALA A 257 2.70 -2.48 20.62
C ALA A 257 2.47 -3.38 21.85
N ALA A 258 3.30 -4.41 22.05
CA ALA A 258 3.25 -5.25 23.26
C ALA A 258 3.63 -4.46 24.53
N SER A 259 4.62 -3.55 24.44
CA SER A 259 5.00 -2.66 25.55
C SER A 259 3.87 -1.68 25.92
N ALA A 260 3.18 -1.10 24.93
CA ALA A 260 2.05 -0.20 25.14
C ALA A 260 0.77 -0.92 25.59
N ALA A 261 0.50 -2.12 25.06
CA ALA A 261 -0.67 -2.93 25.41
C ALA A 261 -0.66 -3.37 26.89
N THR A 262 0.53 -3.51 27.50
CA THR A 262 0.67 -3.85 28.93
C THR A 262 0.09 -2.76 29.85
N GLU A 263 0.03 -1.51 29.39
CA GLU A 263 -0.51 -0.37 30.15
C GLU A 263 -2.03 -0.21 29.94
N VAL A 264 -2.56 -0.53 28.76
CA VAL A 264 -4.00 -0.43 28.42
C VAL A 264 -4.81 -1.61 28.99
N LEU A 265 -4.24 -2.82 29.05
CA LEU A 265 -4.90 -4.00 29.63
C LEU A 265 -5.19 -3.88 31.13
N LYS A 266 -4.56 -2.94 31.85
CA LYS A 266 -4.88 -2.67 33.27
C LYS A 266 -6.19 -1.90 33.47
N GLN A 267 -6.72 -1.23 32.44
CA GLN A 267 -7.95 -0.40 32.58
C GLN A 267 -9.21 -1.03 31.97
N GLN A 268 -9.10 -2.05 31.11
CA GLN A 268 -10.24 -2.56 30.33
C GLN A 268 -10.92 -3.83 30.87
N VAL A 269 -10.48 -4.39 32.01
CA VAL A 269 -11.05 -5.64 32.56
C VAL A 269 -12.29 -5.40 33.45
N ILE A 270 -12.81 -4.18 33.54
CA ILE A 270 -13.99 -3.85 34.36
C ILE A 270 -14.99 -3.00 33.56
N SER A 271 -15.79 -3.65 32.71
CA SER A 271 -17.21 -3.30 32.48
C SER A 271 -17.87 -4.21 31.44
N GLU A 272 -18.81 -5.03 31.93
CA GLU A 272 -20.16 -5.22 31.38
C GLU A 272 -20.31 -5.84 29.99
N GLY A 273 -20.20 -7.17 29.96
CA GLY A 273 -20.91 -8.01 28.99
C GLY A 273 -22.14 -8.69 29.64
N GLN A 274 -23.24 -8.72 28.87
CA GLN A 274 -24.36 -9.69 28.93
C GLN A 274 -25.65 -9.32 29.69
N GLN A 275 -26.44 -8.31 29.27
CA GLN A 275 -27.90 -8.28 29.58
C GLN A 275 -28.81 -7.61 28.52
N TYR A 276 -28.55 -7.72 27.21
CA TYR A 276 -29.43 -7.13 26.19
C TYR A 276 -29.82 -8.04 25.01
N ALA A 277 -30.03 -9.33 25.25
CA ALA A 277 -30.37 -10.26 24.16
C ALA A 277 -31.35 -11.35 24.59
N THR A 278 -32.63 -11.01 24.79
CA THR A 278 -33.68 -12.07 24.86
C THR A 278 -35.05 -11.70 24.27
N ASP A 279 -35.42 -10.42 24.09
CA ASP A 279 -36.82 -10.08 23.75
C ASP A 279 -37.12 -9.72 22.27
N LYS A 280 -36.11 -9.62 21.38
CA LYS A 280 -36.32 -9.15 19.99
C LYS A 280 -36.45 -10.22 18.89
N ILE A 281 -36.68 -11.49 19.25
CA ILE A 281 -36.52 -12.62 18.30
C ILE A 281 -37.74 -12.89 17.39
N ARG A 282 -38.91 -12.24 17.57
CA ARG A 282 -40.12 -12.60 16.80
C ARG A 282 -40.55 -11.70 15.65
N GLN A 283 -39.90 -10.55 15.42
CA GLN A 283 -40.26 -9.62 14.33
C GLN A 283 -39.23 -9.58 13.18
N SER A 284 -38.16 -10.37 13.27
CA SER A 284 -36.87 -10.08 12.63
C SER A 284 -36.57 -10.79 11.31
N MET A 285 -37.53 -11.30 10.54
CA MET A 285 -37.16 -12.01 9.29
C MET A 285 -36.85 -11.10 8.09
N VAL A 286 -37.31 -9.84 8.07
CA VAL A 286 -36.83 -8.81 7.12
C VAL A 286 -35.69 -7.99 7.75
N ASP A 287 -35.71 -7.80 9.08
CA ASP A 287 -34.69 -7.06 9.82
C ASP A 287 -33.38 -7.84 10.04
N ALA A 288 -33.38 -9.18 10.01
CA ALA A 288 -32.18 -9.98 10.30
C ALA A 288 -31.05 -9.75 9.28
N GLY A 289 -31.36 -9.53 8.01
CA GLY A 289 -30.37 -9.21 6.99
C GLY A 289 -29.69 -7.86 7.23
N GLN A 290 -30.49 -6.83 7.58
CA GLN A 290 -29.98 -5.50 7.89
C GLN A 290 -29.25 -5.45 9.25
N GLN A 291 -29.70 -6.22 10.24
CA GLN A 291 -29.11 -6.24 11.58
C GLN A 291 -27.75 -6.95 11.61
N VAL A 292 -27.55 -7.98 10.79
CA VAL A 292 -26.23 -8.63 10.59
C VAL A 292 -25.28 -7.70 9.84
N GLY A 293 -25.75 -6.99 8.81
CA GLY A 293 -24.95 -5.99 8.08
C GLY A 293 -24.52 -4.81 8.96
N LYS A 294 -25.43 -4.28 9.77
CA LYS A 294 -25.14 -3.20 10.74
C LYS A 294 -24.10 -3.63 11.79
N GLY A 295 -24.26 -4.82 12.38
CA GLY A 295 -23.29 -5.34 13.36
C GLY A 295 -21.89 -5.54 12.78
N GLN A 296 -21.81 -6.02 11.54
CA GLN A 296 -20.54 -6.15 10.82
C GLN A 296 -19.90 -4.78 10.52
N ALA A 297 -20.69 -3.79 10.08
CA ALA A 297 -20.22 -2.43 9.84
C ALA A 297 -19.68 -1.78 11.12
N VAL A 298 -20.39 -1.90 12.25
CA VAL A 298 -19.93 -1.40 13.55
C VAL A 298 -18.62 -2.07 13.96
N SER A 299 -18.52 -3.40 13.86
CA SER A 299 -17.27 -4.11 14.18
C SER A 299 -16.11 -3.71 13.28
N ALA A 300 -16.36 -3.48 11.98
CA ALA A 300 -15.35 -3.03 11.04
C ALA A 300 -14.86 -1.61 11.39
N MET A 301 -15.75 -0.68 11.70
CA MET A 301 -15.37 0.68 12.13
C MET A 301 -14.61 0.68 13.46
N GLN A 302 -14.93 -0.22 14.39
CA GLN A 302 -14.15 -0.42 15.61
C GLN A 302 -12.72 -0.87 15.29
N LYS A 303 -12.56 -1.82 14.35
CA LYS A 303 -11.24 -2.25 13.87
C LYS A 303 -10.49 -1.11 13.17
N ALA A 304 -11.16 -0.31 12.35
CA ALA A 304 -10.57 0.86 11.69
C ALA A 304 -10.05 1.88 12.70
N SER A 305 -10.87 2.20 13.71
CA SER A 305 -10.52 3.10 14.81
C SER A 305 -9.31 2.56 15.60
N ALA A 306 -9.33 1.27 15.98
CA ALA A 306 -8.21 0.63 16.65
C ALA A 306 -6.94 0.61 15.80
N ASN A 307 -7.05 0.31 14.49
CA ASN A 307 -5.94 0.34 13.55
C ASN A 307 -5.30 1.72 13.47
N ARG A 308 -6.12 2.77 13.32
CA ARG A 308 -5.69 4.17 13.31
C ARG A 308 -4.99 4.56 14.62
N GLY A 309 -5.53 4.14 15.77
CA GLY A 309 -4.95 4.40 17.09
C GLY A 309 -3.64 3.65 17.35
N ASN A 310 -3.44 2.51 16.69
CA ASN A 310 -2.23 1.69 16.81
C ASN A 310 -1.09 2.15 15.88
N LEU A 311 -1.28 3.20 15.08
CA LEU A 311 -0.21 3.77 14.27
C LEU A 311 0.83 4.49 15.15
N TRP A 312 2.08 4.45 14.71
CA TRP A 312 3.24 4.95 15.45
C TRP A 312 4.14 5.82 14.56
N GLY A 313 5.09 6.53 15.16
CA GLY A 313 6.01 7.43 14.46
C GLY A 313 5.30 8.43 13.56
N VAL A 314 5.81 8.61 12.34
CA VAL A 314 5.21 9.53 11.34
C VAL A 314 3.79 9.11 10.96
N SER A 315 3.51 7.81 10.90
CA SER A 315 2.17 7.28 10.60
C SER A 315 1.11 7.72 11.60
N ARG A 316 1.47 7.86 12.89
CA ARG A 316 0.56 8.42 13.91
C ARG A 316 0.18 9.87 13.61
N ILE A 317 1.12 10.66 13.08
CA ILE A 317 0.87 12.06 12.68
C ILE A 317 -0.01 12.09 11.43
N ALA A 318 0.29 11.24 10.45
CA ALA A 318 -0.49 11.07 9.24
C ALA A 318 -1.96 10.73 9.58
N ALA A 319 -2.18 9.87 10.57
CA ALA A 319 -3.51 9.50 11.06
C ALA A 319 -4.37 10.70 11.48
N THR A 320 -3.78 11.84 11.85
CA THR A 320 -4.53 13.05 12.27
C THR A 320 -5.17 13.82 11.12
N VAL A 321 -4.89 13.44 9.87
CA VAL A 321 -5.41 14.12 8.67
C VAL A 321 -6.11 13.15 7.70
N PHE A 322 -6.46 11.95 8.14
CA PHE A 322 -7.13 10.95 7.29
C PHE A 322 -8.48 11.46 6.75
N ASP A 323 -9.24 12.20 7.55
CA ASP A 323 -10.48 12.89 7.15
C ASP A 323 -10.24 13.92 6.04
N ARG A 324 -9.13 14.66 6.11
CA ARG A 324 -8.74 15.62 5.08
C ARG A 324 -8.29 14.92 3.80
N ALA A 325 -7.59 13.80 3.92
CA ALA A 325 -7.23 12.96 2.78
C ALA A 325 -8.48 12.38 2.08
N ASP A 326 -9.53 12.02 2.84
CA ASP A 326 -10.82 11.61 2.27
C ASP A 326 -11.49 12.74 1.50
N ALA A 327 -11.57 13.93 2.10
CA ALA A 327 -12.13 15.11 1.43
C ALA A 327 -11.34 15.48 0.17
N TRP A 328 -10.00 15.43 0.24
CA TRP A 328 -9.11 15.67 -0.89
C TRP A 328 -9.39 14.70 -2.04
N ALA A 329 -9.50 13.40 -1.75
CA ALA A 329 -9.80 12.38 -2.74
C ALA A 329 -11.18 12.63 -3.36
N PHE A 330 -12.20 12.84 -2.52
CA PHE A 330 -13.57 13.10 -2.95
C PHE A 330 -13.68 14.26 -3.95
N GLU A 331 -13.05 15.39 -3.65
CA GLU A 331 -13.08 16.57 -4.52
C GLU A 331 -12.38 16.35 -5.86
N ARG A 332 -11.29 15.57 -5.87
CA ARG A 332 -10.47 15.36 -7.06
C ARG A 332 -10.95 14.23 -7.95
N MET A 333 -11.70 13.27 -7.40
CA MET A 333 -12.43 12.28 -8.18
C MET A 333 -13.33 12.97 -9.21
N ASP A 334 -14.12 13.95 -8.77
CA ASP A 334 -15.03 14.73 -9.63
C ASP A 334 -14.26 15.47 -10.74
N LYS A 335 -13.15 16.13 -10.39
CA LYS A 335 -12.29 16.84 -11.35
C LYS A 335 -11.68 15.92 -12.42
N LEU A 336 -11.51 14.63 -12.13
CA LEU A 336 -10.99 13.62 -13.04
C LEU A 336 -12.08 12.82 -13.76
N GLY A 337 -13.37 13.18 -13.57
CA GLY A 337 -14.52 12.45 -14.09
C GLY A 337 -14.62 11.02 -13.53
N GLY A 338 -14.07 10.77 -12.35
CA GLY A 338 -14.21 9.50 -11.62
C GLY A 338 -15.44 9.54 -10.71
N GLN A 339 -15.91 8.39 -10.26
CA GLN A 339 -17.04 8.30 -9.34
C GLN A 339 -16.65 8.84 -7.94
N PRO A 340 -17.20 9.97 -7.46
CA PRO A 340 -16.80 10.57 -6.18
C PRO A 340 -17.08 9.66 -4.97
N LEU A 341 -18.02 8.71 -5.12
CA LEU A 341 -18.40 7.77 -4.08
C LEU A 341 -17.57 6.48 -4.05
N ALA A 342 -16.51 6.35 -4.87
CA ALA A 342 -15.66 5.16 -4.89
C ALA A 342 -15.01 4.84 -3.53
N GLY A 343 -14.77 5.86 -2.69
CA GLY A 343 -14.33 5.65 -1.31
C GLY A 343 -15.36 4.87 -0.47
N PHE A 344 -16.65 5.13 -0.66
CA PHE A 344 -17.73 4.41 0.03
C PHE A 344 -17.89 2.98 -0.49
N THR A 345 -17.76 2.76 -1.80
CA THR A 345 -17.82 1.39 -2.36
C THR A 345 -16.64 0.55 -1.89
N LEU A 346 -15.44 1.14 -1.86
CA LEU A 346 -14.26 0.50 -1.31
C LEU A 346 -14.42 0.20 0.18
N HIS A 347 -14.92 1.16 0.97
CA HIS A 347 -15.25 0.93 2.38
C HIS A 347 -16.18 -0.28 2.55
N GLN A 348 -17.27 -0.34 1.78
CA GLN A 348 -18.22 -1.45 1.84
C GLN A 348 -17.56 -2.80 1.52
N LYS A 349 -16.74 -2.87 0.46
CA LYS A 349 -15.97 -4.09 0.14
C LYS A 349 -15.04 -4.52 1.27
N LEU A 350 -14.36 -3.57 1.92
CA LEU A 350 -13.47 -3.83 3.05
C LEU A 350 -14.24 -4.33 4.28
N VAL A 351 -15.43 -3.77 4.56
CA VAL A 351 -16.34 -4.27 5.62
C VAL A 351 -16.74 -5.72 5.33
N GLU A 352 -17.20 -6.01 4.11
CA GLU A 352 -17.63 -7.35 3.69
C GLU A 352 -16.51 -8.39 3.78
N ALA A 353 -15.29 -8.00 3.37
CA ALA A 353 -14.10 -8.83 3.46
C ALA A 353 -13.48 -8.90 4.87
N GLN A 354 -14.01 -8.15 5.84
CA GLN A 354 -13.46 -8.00 7.18
C GLN A 354 -12.01 -7.46 7.21
N ALA A 355 -11.62 -6.72 6.17
CA ALA A 355 -10.31 -6.11 5.98
C ALA A 355 -10.25 -4.76 6.74
N GLY A 356 -9.92 -4.84 8.02
CA GLY A 356 -9.99 -3.71 8.96
C GLY A 356 -8.66 -3.13 9.42
N SER A 357 -7.54 -3.60 8.86
CA SER A 357 -6.18 -3.22 9.24
C SER A 357 -5.54 -2.29 8.21
N ASN A 358 -6.29 -1.31 7.72
CA ASN A 358 -5.86 -0.33 6.71
C ASN A 358 -6.51 1.04 6.94
N ALA A 359 -6.00 2.08 6.26
CA ALA A 359 -6.52 3.45 6.37
C ALA A 359 -7.66 3.78 5.41
N LEU A 360 -8.01 2.92 4.46
CA LEU A 360 -9.11 3.18 3.51
C LEU A 360 -10.47 2.74 4.06
N LEU A 361 -10.49 1.86 5.07
CA LEU A 361 -11.67 1.61 5.88
C LEU A 361 -11.92 2.80 6.81
N PHE A 362 -12.99 3.55 6.54
CA PHE A 362 -13.43 4.64 7.40
C PHE A 362 -13.76 4.18 8.82
N ASP A 363 -13.25 4.91 9.81
CA ASP A 363 -13.80 4.90 11.16
C ASP A 363 -15.09 5.75 11.18
N ALA A 364 -15.79 5.75 12.32
CA ALA A 364 -17.09 6.43 12.44
C ALA A 364 -17.00 7.93 12.14
N ASP A 365 -15.99 8.61 12.69
CA ASP A 365 -15.81 10.06 12.52
C ASP A 365 -15.58 10.41 11.05
N ARG A 366 -14.73 9.65 10.37
CA ARG A 366 -14.44 9.84 8.94
C ARG A 366 -15.63 9.53 8.06
N LEU A 367 -16.36 8.46 8.36
CA LEU A 367 -17.55 8.07 7.60
C LEU A 367 -18.60 9.19 7.65
N VAL A 368 -18.85 9.74 8.84
CA VAL A 368 -19.80 10.86 9.04
C VAL A 368 -19.31 12.13 8.33
N ALA A 369 -18.04 12.51 8.51
CA ALA A 369 -17.48 13.70 7.88
C ALA A 369 -17.58 13.64 6.34
N LEU A 370 -17.21 12.51 5.75
CA LEU A 370 -17.28 12.32 4.30
C LEU A 370 -18.75 12.24 3.82
N SER A 371 -19.64 11.63 4.61
CA SER A 371 -21.08 11.55 4.28
C SER A 371 -21.73 12.93 4.27
N HIS A 372 -21.38 13.81 5.22
CA HIS A 372 -21.81 15.21 5.18
C HIS A 372 -21.30 15.92 3.93
N LEU A 373 -20.03 15.74 3.56
CA LEU A 373 -19.48 16.32 2.34
C LEU A 373 -20.27 15.84 1.10
N ALA A 374 -20.55 14.54 1.00
CA ALA A 374 -21.37 13.97 -0.07
C ALA A 374 -22.81 14.52 -0.06
N ALA A 375 -23.41 14.73 1.11
CA ALA A 375 -24.74 15.32 1.26
C ALA A 375 -24.78 16.77 0.75
N THR A 376 -23.73 17.57 0.97
CA THR A 376 -23.64 18.94 0.40
C THR A 376 -23.65 18.96 -1.14
N ARG A 377 -23.31 17.82 -1.77
CA ARG A 377 -23.35 17.61 -3.23
C ARG A 377 -24.62 16.90 -3.70
N GLY A 378 -25.60 16.70 -2.81
CA GLY A 378 -26.86 16.01 -3.14
C GLY A 378 -26.70 14.50 -3.36
N MET A 379 -25.63 13.89 -2.82
CA MET A 379 -25.32 12.46 -3.01
C MET A 379 -25.73 11.58 -1.82
N GLN A 380 -26.49 12.11 -0.86
CA GLN A 380 -26.86 11.40 0.37
C GLN A 380 -27.56 10.06 0.11
N ASP A 381 -28.58 10.03 -0.75
CA ASP A 381 -29.33 8.80 -1.05
C ASP A 381 -28.43 7.71 -1.66
N GLN A 382 -27.44 8.11 -2.46
CA GLN A 382 -26.48 7.19 -3.07
C GLN A 382 -25.52 6.61 -2.02
N VAL A 383 -25.06 7.45 -1.08
CA VAL A 383 -24.24 6.98 0.06
C VAL A 383 -25.01 5.97 0.89
N THR A 384 -26.25 6.28 1.26
CA THR A 384 -27.09 5.35 2.02
C THR A 384 -27.33 4.05 1.25
N ALA A 385 -27.55 4.10 -0.07
CA ALA A 385 -27.70 2.92 -0.90
C ALA A 385 -26.43 2.05 -0.93
N ILE A 386 -25.24 2.66 -1.05
CA ILE A 386 -23.95 1.95 -1.02
C ILE A 386 -23.73 1.27 0.34
N LEU A 387 -24.10 1.93 1.43
CA LEU A 387 -23.98 1.42 2.80
C LEU A 387 -25.12 0.45 3.18
N GLY A 388 -25.82 -0.14 2.21
CA GLY A 388 -26.85 -1.16 2.45
C GLY A 388 -28.12 -0.63 3.13
N GLY A 389 -28.43 0.66 2.94
CA GLY A 389 -29.58 1.32 3.57
C GLY A 389 -29.32 1.84 4.98
N VAL A 390 -28.08 1.84 5.44
CA VAL A 390 -27.70 2.32 6.77
C VAL A 390 -27.35 3.81 6.70
N ASP A 391 -27.95 4.58 7.63
CA ASP A 391 -27.64 6.00 7.81
C ASP A 391 -26.35 6.16 8.65
N PRO A 392 -25.34 6.91 8.16
CA PRO A 392 -24.10 7.16 8.89
C PRO A 392 -24.27 7.80 10.27
N ASP A 393 -25.23 8.70 10.45
CA ASP A 393 -25.49 9.36 11.73
C ASP A 393 -26.10 8.38 12.74
N GLN A 394 -26.91 7.43 12.26
CA GLN A 394 -27.43 6.34 13.11
C GLN A 394 -26.32 5.39 13.56
N LEU A 395 -25.37 5.07 12.68
CA LEU A 395 -24.20 4.27 13.04
C LEU A 395 -23.36 4.95 14.13
N LEU A 396 -23.17 6.26 14.05
CA LEU A 396 -22.46 7.02 15.07
C LEU A 396 -23.19 6.99 16.42
N ALA A 397 -24.52 7.12 16.42
CA ALA A 397 -25.33 7.02 17.63
C ALA A 397 -25.24 5.63 18.28
N GLU A 398 -25.18 4.55 17.49
CA GLU A 398 -24.97 3.18 17.98
C GLU A 398 -23.55 2.97 18.54
N ILE A 399 -22.57 3.72 18.07
CA ILE A 399 -21.18 3.71 18.56
C ILE A 399 -20.98 4.60 19.79
N GLY A 400 -21.99 5.41 20.16
CA GLY A 400 -21.99 6.53 21.12
C GLY A 400 -21.56 6.26 22.57
N SER A 401 -20.95 5.12 22.89
CA SER A 401 -20.38 4.78 24.20
C SER A 401 -18.95 4.24 24.16
N MET A 402 -18.29 4.22 23.00
CA MET A 402 -16.94 3.70 22.89
C MET A 402 -15.88 4.80 23.06
N PRO A 403 -14.70 4.49 23.63
CA PRO A 403 -13.54 5.35 23.44
C PRO A 403 -13.22 5.33 21.94
N LEU A 404 -13.77 6.30 21.22
CA LEU A 404 -13.30 6.68 19.89
C LEU A 404 -11.77 6.77 19.97
N ALA A 405 -11.04 6.42 18.91
CA ALA A 405 -9.58 6.66 18.88
C ALA A 405 -9.21 8.16 19.07
N SER A 406 -10.21 9.05 19.23
CA SER A 406 -10.11 10.39 19.80
C SER A 406 -9.98 10.44 21.33
N ALA A 407 -9.84 9.32 22.06
CA ALA A 407 -9.34 9.30 23.43
C ALA A 407 -7.92 9.90 23.41
N HIS A 408 -7.88 11.22 23.59
CA HIS A 408 -6.73 12.07 23.42
C HIS A 408 -5.61 11.65 24.39
N VAL A 409 -4.74 10.74 23.96
CA VAL A 409 -3.33 10.96 24.27
C VAL A 409 -2.94 12.14 23.39
N ALA A 410 -3.02 13.35 23.97
CA ALA A 410 -2.59 14.57 23.30
C ALA A 410 -1.23 14.30 22.66
N PHE A 411 -1.13 14.54 21.36
CA PHE A 411 0.12 14.37 20.64
C PHE A 411 1.20 15.21 21.33
N SER A 412 2.28 14.55 21.74
CA SER A 412 3.44 15.16 22.37
C SER A 412 4.66 14.87 21.52
N TYR A 413 5.45 15.89 21.21
CA TYR A 413 6.76 15.74 20.55
C TYR A 413 7.75 14.96 21.42
N SER A 414 7.54 14.99 22.73
CA SER A 414 8.27 14.19 23.73
C SER A 414 7.30 13.17 24.32
N ASP A 415 6.98 12.14 23.55
CA ASP A 415 6.23 10.98 24.07
C ASP A 415 7.23 10.07 24.81
N PRO A 416 7.12 9.92 26.15
CA PRO A 416 8.00 9.04 26.91
C PRO A 416 7.86 7.56 26.53
N ASN A 417 6.81 7.20 25.77
CA ASN A 417 6.60 5.88 25.20
C ASN A 417 7.06 5.77 23.73
N ASP A 418 7.83 6.74 23.21
CA ASP A 418 8.44 6.66 21.88
C ASP A 418 9.29 5.38 21.77
N PRO A 419 8.93 4.44 20.87
CA PRO A 419 9.63 3.16 20.73
C PRO A 419 11.12 3.30 20.43
N ALA A 420 11.54 4.38 19.77
CA ALA A 420 12.96 4.62 19.52
C ALA A 420 13.73 5.03 20.78
N GLY A 421 13.06 5.60 21.79
CA GLY A 421 13.63 5.85 23.12
C GLY A 421 13.80 4.57 23.95
N LEU A 422 13.13 3.49 23.57
CA LEU A 422 13.12 2.20 24.28
C LEU A 422 14.10 1.16 23.71
N GLY A 423 14.96 1.54 22.75
CA GLY A 423 15.98 0.64 22.18
C GLY A 423 15.47 -0.33 21.11
N SER A 424 14.28 -0.09 20.54
CA SER A 424 13.57 -0.99 19.62
C SER A 424 14.11 -1.06 18.17
N GLY A 425 15.34 -0.59 17.92
CA GLY A 425 15.97 -0.63 16.59
C GLY A 425 15.52 0.49 15.62
N PRO A 426 16.18 0.62 14.45
CA PRO A 426 15.99 1.74 13.52
C PRO A 426 14.61 1.77 12.85
N PHE A 427 13.90 0.64 12.82
CA PHE A 427 12.58 0.50 12.19
C PHE A 427 11.40 0.75 13.14
N ALA A 428 11.65 1.12 14.40
CA ALA A 428 10.62 1.32 15.41
C ALA A 428 9.73 2.56 15.20
N ARG A 429 10.03 3.40 14.20
CA ARG A 429 9.21 4.59 13.83
C ARG A 429 8.59 4.60 12.41
N GLY A 430 8.96 3.64 11.57
CA GLY A 430 8.32 3.34 10.30
C GLY A 430 9.33 2.65 9.39
N LEU A 431 8.88 1.95 8.36
CA LEU A 431 9.79 1.47 7.32
C LEU A 431 10.36 2.67 6.55
N VAL A 432 9.51 3.62 6.17
CA VAL A 432 9.91 4.80 5.41
C VAL A 432 10.84 5.69 6.25
N ASP A 433 10.51 5.91 7.51
CA ASP A 433 11.34 6.70 8.43
C ASP A 433 12.74 6.08 8.63
N ALA A 434 12.79 4.75 8.82
CA ALA A 434 14.06 4.05 8.92
C ALA A 434 14.89 4.16 7.65
N MET A 435 14.26 4.04 6.48
CA MET A 435 14.91 4.19 5.18
C MET A 435 15.46 5.59 4.97
N LEU A 436 14.76 6.63 5.43
CA LEU A 436 15.27 8.00 5.42
C LEU A 436 16.41 8.22 6.42
N ARG A 437 16.70 7.31 7.34
CA ARG A 437 17.75 7.46 8.35
C ARG A 437 18.93 6.52 8.17
N MET A 438 18.81 5.51 7.31
CA MET A 438 19.92 4.61 7.01
C MET A 438 21.03 5.38 6.29
N PRO A 439 22.31 5.21 6.71
CA PRO A 439 23.43 5.72 5.93
C PRO A 439 23.41 5.06 4.55
N THR A 440 23.62 5.84 3.49
CA THR A 440 24.00 5.25 2.21
C THR A 440 25.27 4.44 2.44
N GLU A 441 25.24 3.13 2.24
CA GLU A 441 26.48 2.37 2.11
C GLU A 441 27.25 2.96 0.93
N SER A 442 28.20 3.85 1.22
CA SER A 442 29.19 4.25 0.23
C SER A 442 30.13 3.06 0.04
N LYS A 443 29.72 2.12 -0.81
CA LYS A 443 30.64 1.08 -1.30
C LYS A 443 31.66 1.77 -2.21
N ARG A 444 32.91 1.83 -1.73
CA ARG A 444 34.10 1.95 -2.56
C ARG A 444 34.28 0.72 -3.42
#